data_AF-A0A956L1M8-F1
#
_entry.id   AF-A0A956L1M8-F1
#
_cell.length_a   1.000
_cell.length_b   1.000
_cell.length_c   1.000
_cell.angle_alpha   90.00
_cell.angle_beta   90.00
_cell.angle_gamma   90.00
#
_symmetry.space_group_name_H-M   'P 1'
#
loop_
_entity.id
_entity.type
_entity.pdbx_description
1 polymer ?
#
loop_
_entity_poly.entity_id
_entity_poly.type
_entity_poly.pdbx_seq_one_letter_code
_entity_poly.pdbx_strand_id
1 'polypeptide(L)'
;MSGHGNRYDEAQRKEALDVLRRGGTVIQAAEVSGASRQTIYRWARAAKVDPPGPWVFDREGMRRMFDDGASIQDVMDAYGCSIRYAYAVRSGELV
;
A
#
# COMPACT_ATOMS: atom_id res chain seq x y z
N MET A 1 12.63 26.08 -18.47
CA MET A 1 11.76 24.88 -18.44
C MET A 1 12.36 23.90 -17.45
N SER A 2 11.81 23.80 -16.23
CA SER A 2 12.34 22.90 -15.20
C SER A 2 11.81 21.49 -15.43
N GLY A 3 12.62 20.62 -16.05
CA GLY A 3 12.36 19.19 -16.16
C GLY A 3 12.62 18.51 -14.84
N HIS A 4 11.59 18.27 -14.03
CA HIS A 4 11.72 17.53 -12.78
C HIS A 4 12.04 16.06 -13.09
N GLY A 5 13.18 15.62 -12.56
CA GLY A 5 13.89 14.39 -12.93
C GLY A 5 13.05 13.13 -12.87
N ASN A 6 13.11 12.38 -13.97
CA ASN A 6 12.83 10.96 -14.03
C ASN A 6 13.93 10.21 -13.26
N ARG A 7 13.90 10.31 -11.92
CA ARG A 7 15.00 9.87 -11.03
C ARG A 7 15.03 8.37 -10.75
N TYR A 8 14.06 7.62 -11.28
CA TYR A 8 13.96 6.18 -11.07
C TYR A 8 14.12 5.46 -12.40
N ASP A 9 14.98 4.45 -12.41
CA ASP A 9 15.22 3.62 -13.58
C ASP A 9 14.01 2.71 -13.86
N GLU A 10 13.83 2.35 -15.13
CA GLU A 10 12.76 1.46 -15.56
C GLU A 10 12.84 0.08 -14.87
N ALA A 11 14.06 -0.34 -14.51
CA ALA A 11 14.32 -1.53 -13.72
C ALA A 11 13.65 -1.45 -12.33
N GLN A 12 13.81 -0.33 -11.60
CA GLN A 12 13.21 -0.13 -10.27
C GLN A 12 11.68 -0.17 -10.34
N ARG A 13 11.12 0.44 -11.38
CA ARG A 13 9.68 0.41 -11.64
C ARG A 13 9.19 -1.02 -11.90
N LYS A 14 9.90 -1.77 -12.74
CA LYS A 14 9.54 -3.15 -13.08
C LYS A 14 9.59 -4.06 -11.85
N GLU A 15 10.63 -3.94 -11.05
CA GLU A 15 10.85 -4.74 -9.85
C GLU A 15 9.77 -4.48 -8.80
N ALA A 16 9.42 -3.21 -8.55
CA ALA A 16 8.29 -2.86 -7.70
C ALA A 16 6.97 -3.46 -8.19
N LEU A 17 6.67 -3.36 -9.49
CA LEU A 17 5.42 -3.88 -10.05
C LEU A 17 5.34 -5.40 -10.00
N ASP A 18 6.47 -6.10 -10.17
CA ASP A 18 6.52 -7.56 -10.07
C ASP A 18 6.26 -8.03 -8.64
N VAL A 19 6.73 -7.31 -7.62
CA VAL A 19 6.37 -7.57 -6.21
C VAL A 19 4.86 -7.49 -6.03
N LEU A 20 4.23 -6.42 -6.52
CA LEU A 20 2.78 -6.24 -6.40
C LEU A 20 2.00 -7.35 -7.14
N ARG A 21 2.45 -7.72 -8.35
CA ARG A 21 1.82 -8.82 -9.13
C ARG A 21 1.93 -10.18 -8.47
N ARG A 22 2.98 -10.41 -7.68
CA ARG A 22 3.18 -11.64 -6.90
C ARG A 22 2.38 -11.65 -5.61
N GLY A 23 1.56 -10.64 -5.35
CA GLY A 23 0.84 -10.51 -4.09
C GLY A 23 1.71 -9.95 -2.95
N GLY A 24 2.76 -9.18 -3.27
CA GLY A 24 3.49 -8.38 -2.29
C GLY A 24 2.86 -7.00 -2.04
N THR A 25 3.22 -6.38 -0.93
CA THR A 25 2.67 -5.08 -0.49
C THR A 25 3.41 -3.88 -1.11
N VAL A 26 2.81 -2.68 -0.98
CA VAL A 26 3.47 -1.41 -1.35
C VAL A 26 4.79 -1.24 -0.63
N ILE A 27 4.80 -1.64 0.65
CA ILE A 27 5.94 -1.45 1.55
C ILE A 27 7.09 -2.29 1.04
N GLN A 28 6.82 -3.57 0.76
CA GLN A 28 7.78 -4.45 0.13
C GLN A 28 8.24 -3.87 -1.22
N ALA A 29 7.32 -3.49 -2.11
CA ALA A 29 7.67 -2.90 -3.40
C ALA A 29 8.54 -1.63 -3.29
N ALA A 30 8.30 -0.79 -2.28
CA ALA A 30 9.08 0.41 -1.98
C ALA A 30 10.49 0.05 -1.44
N GLU A 31 10.58 -0.96 -0.58
CA GLU A 31 11.85 -1.47 -0.04
C GLU A 31 12.73 -2.05 -1.13
N VAL A 32 12.19 -2.88 -2.03
CA VAL A 32 13.01 -3.50 -3.10
C VAL A 32 13.42 -2.50 -4.17
N SER A 33 12.54 -1.56 -4.53
CA SER A 33 12.85 -0.58 -5.57
C SER A 33 13.61 0.66 -5.07
N GLY A 34 13.63 0.89 -3.75
CA GLY A 34 14.12 2.13 -3.14
C GLY A 34 13.25 3.36 -3.44
N ALA A 35 12.07 3.18 -4.04
CA ALA A 35 11.17 4.27 -4.39
C ALA A 35 10.17 4.56 -3.26
N SER A 36 9.71 5.81 -3.19
CA SER A 36 8.68 6.18 -2.20
C SER A 36 7.37 5.42 -2.43
N ARG A 37 6.61 5.16 -1.36
CA ARG A 37 5.29 4.52 -1.44
C ARG A 37 4.32 5.24 -2.39
N GLN A 38 4.37 6.58 -2.45
CA GLN A 38 3.58 7.37 -3.40
C GLN A 38 4.00 7.13 -4.86
N THR A 39 5.30 6.96 -5.11
CA THR A 39 5.83 6.61 -6.42
C THR A 39 5.34 5.22 -6.86
N ILE A 40 5.41 4.24 -5.96
CA ILE A 40 4.88 2.89 -6.21
C ILE A 40 3.40 2.93 -6.56
N TYR A 41 2.61 3.69 -5.81
CA TYR A 41 1.18 3.86 -6.08
C TYR A 41 0.92 4.41 -7.49
N ARG A 42 1.65 5.47 -7.88
CA ARG A 42 1.54 6.05 -9.22
C ARG A 42 1.88 5.01 -10.30
N TRP A 43 2.90 4.19 -10.09
CA TRP A 43 3.27 3.13 -11.02
C TRP A 43 2.24 2.01 -11.09
N ALA A 44 1.71 1.55 -9.95
CA ALA A 44 0.69 0.51 -9.87
C ALA A 44 -0.58 0.94 -10.62
N ARG A 45 -1.06 2.16 -10.36
CA ARG A 45 -2.22 2.75 -11.05
C ARG A 45 -1.99 2.88 -12.56
N ALA A 46 -0.82 3.35 -12.97
CA ALA A 46 -0.47 3.44 -14.39
C ALA A 46 -0.36 2.07 -15.07
N ALA A 47 0.06 1.05 -14.33
CA ALA A 47 0.23 -0.32 -14.81
C ALA A 47 -1.04 -1.19 -14.64
N LYS A 48 -2.11 -0.66 -14.06
CA LYS A 48 -3.34 -1.39 -13.68
C LYS A 48 -3.05 -2.68 -12.90
N VAL A 49 -1.99 -2.66 -12.09
CA VAL A 49 -1.72 -3.75 -11.15
C VAL A 49 -2.53 -3.43 -9.91
N ASP A 50 -3.50 -4.28 -9.61
CA ASP A 50 -4.30 -4.17 -8.39
C ASP A 50 -3.60 -4.94 -7.29
N PRO A 51 -2.99 -4.27 -6.32
CA PRO A 51 -2.14 -4.96 -5.38
C PRO A 51 -2.95 -5.48 -4.18
N PRO A 52 -2.43 -6.49 -3.47
CA PRO A 52 -3.17 -7.37 -2.54
C PRO A 52 -3.65 -6.72 -1.22
N GLY A 53 -3.66 -5.41 -1.09
CA GLY A 53 -4.18 -4.72 0.09
C GLY A 53 -4.73 -3.35 -0.33
N PRO A 54 -5.85 -2.87 0.22
CA PRO A 54 -6.44 -1.64 -0.28
C PRO A 54 -5.52 -0.42 -0.12
N TRP A 55 -5.37 0.29 -1.23
CA TRP A 55 -4.48 1.46 -1.45
C TRP A 55 -5.06 2.78 -0.99
N VAL A 56 -6.26 2.70 -0.44
CA VAL A 56 -6.98 3.77 0.21
C VAL A 56 -7.10 3.31 1.64
N PHE A 57 -7.15 4.22 2.61
CA PHE A 57 -7.72 3.89 3.91
C PHE A 57 -9.20 3.51 3.69
N ASP A 58 -9.41 2.32 3.16
CA ASP A 58 -10.67 1.68 2.91
C ASP A 58 -11.11 1.14 4.26
N ARG A 59 -11.99 1.91 4.88
CA ARG A 59 -12.56 1.58 6.17
C ARG A 59 -13.30 0.25 6.13
N GLU A 60 -13.91 -0.08 5.00
CA GLU A 60 -14.69 -1.31 4.79
C GLU A 60 -13.77 -2.53 4.62
N GLY A 61 -12.69 -2.40 3.86
CA GLY A 61 -11.64 -3.42 3.73
C GLY A 61 -10.91 -3.68 5.05
N MET A 62 -10.63 -2.65 5.84
CA MET A 62 -10.04 -2.80 7.18
C MET A 62 -11.03 -3.49 8.13
N ARG A 63 -12.32 -3.13 8.06
CA ARG A 63 -13.40 -3.79 8.82
C ARG A 63 -13.49 -5.26 8.47
N ARG A 64 -13.48 -5.58 7.17
CA ARG A 64 -13.51 -6.96 6.67
C ARG A 64 -12.31 -7.78 7.15
N MET A 65 -11.11 -7.21 7.17
CA MET A 65 -9.95 -7.89 7.76
C MET A 65 -10.16 -8.21 9.24
N PHE A 66 -10.74 -7.29 10.02
CA PHE A 66 -11.09 -7.58 11.42
C PHE A 66 -12.19 -8.65 11.54
N ASP A 67 -13.19 -8.63 10.66
CA ASP A 67 -14.26 -9.64 10.61
C ASP A 67 -13.70 -11.02 10.24
N ASP A 68 -12.68 -11.08 9.38
CA ASP A 68 -11.92 -12.28 9.02
C ASP A 68 -10.90 -12.71 10.10
N GLY A 69 -10.83 -11.97 11.22
CA GLY A 69 -10.02 -12.31 12.40
C GLY A 69 -8.58 -11.74 12.39
N ALA A 70 -8.26 -10.84 11.48
CA ALA A 70 -6.95 -10.18 11.45
C ALA A 70 -6.70 -9.35 12.71
N SER A 71 -5.44 -9.33 13.15
CA SER A 71 -5.03 -8.49 14.27
C SER A 71 -4.86 -7.02 13.85
N ILE A 72 -4.79 -6.14 14.84
CA ILE A 72 -4.48 -4.73 14.60
C ILE A 72 -3.12 -4.57 13.92
N GLN A 73 -2.16 -5.43 14.24
CA GLN A 73 -0.84 -5.40 13.62
C GLN A 73 -0.92 -5.77 12.13
N ASP A 74 -1.68 -6.82 11.79
CA ASP A 74 -1.88 -7.23 10.39
C ASP A 74 -2.51 -6.10 9.55
N VAL A 75 -3.46 -5.37 10.13
CA VAL A 75 -4.10 -4.21 9.49
C VAL A 75 -3.13 -3.02 9.39
N MET A 76 -2.32 -2.78 10.42
CA MET A 76 -1.27 -1.75 10.37
C MET A 76 -0.22 -2.06 9.30
N ASP A 77 0.19 -3.32 9.18
CA ASP A 77 1.18 -3.77 8.20
C ASP A 77 0.60 -3.75 6.77
N ALA A 78 -0.66 -4.14 6.61
CA ALA A 78 -1.35 -4.13 5.33
C ALA A 78 -1.62 -2.70 4.81
N TYR A 79 -2.05 -1.77 5.68
CA TYR A 79 -2.48 -0.43 5.28
C TYR A 79 -1.46 0.68 5.58
N GLY A 80 -0.39 0.38 6.32
CA GLY A 80 0.58 1.38 6.77
C GLY A 80 -0.06 2.44 7.68
N CYS A 81 -1.10 2.07 8.43
CA CYS A 81 -1.87 2.98 9.28
C CYS A 81 -1.30 3.08 10.71
N SER A 82 -1.68 4.13 11.45
CA SER A 82 -1.35 4.21 12.87
C SER A 82 -2.22 3.26 13.69
N ILE A 83 -1.68 2.79 14.82
CA ILE A 83 -2.39 1.92 15.76
C ILE A 83 -3.73 2.52 16.21
N ARG A 84 -3.77 3.84 16.46
CA ARG A 84 -4.99 4.56 16.84
C ARG A 84 -6.06 4.49 15.75
N TYR A 85 -5.65 4.59 14.49
CA TYR A 85 -6.57 4.53 13.35
C TYR A 85 -7.13 3.11 13.18
N ALA A 86 -6.28 2.09 13.21
CA ALA A 86 -6.70 0.69 13.17
C ALA A 86 -7.67 0.34 14.32
N TYR A 87 -7.39 0.83 15.54
CA TYR A 87 -8.31 0.71 16.68
C TYR A 87 -9.66 1.35 16.40
N ALA A 88 -9.68 2.58 15.88
CA ALA A 88 -10.91 3.30 15.69
C ALA A 88 -11.80 2.71 14.57
N VAL A 89 -11.20 2.03 13.59
CA VAL A 89 -11.95 1.22 12.60
C VAL A 89 -12.52 -0.05 13.24
N ARG A 90 -11.72 -0.72 14.08
CA ARG A 90 -12.16 -1.92 14.82
C ARG A 90 -13.28 -1.62 15.82
N SER A 91 -13.16 -0.55 16.59
CA SER A 91 -14.15 -0.14 17.60
C SER A 91 -15.39 0.54 16.98
N GLY A 92 -15.30 0.98 15.72
CA GLY A 92 -16.38 1.74 15.06
C GLY A 92 -16.51 3.18 15.56
N GLU A 93 -15.48 3.72 16.22
CA GLU A 93 -15.51 5.04 16.88
C GLU A 93 -15.11 6.22 15.95
N LEU A 94 -14.74 5.96 14.70
CA LEU A 94 -14.54 7.02 13.71
C LEU A 94 -15.89 7.49 13.15
N VAL A 95 -16.45 8.54 13.76
CA VAL A 95 -17.57 9.34 13.22
C VAL A 95 -17.09 10.17 12.03
#